data_AF-A0A0M0HIF9-F1
#
_entry.id   AF-A0A0M0HIF9-F1
#
_cell.length_a   1.000
_cell.length_b   1.000
_cell.length_c   1.000
_cell.angle_alpha   90.00
_cell.angle_beta   90.00
_cell.angle_gamma   90.00
#
_symmetry.space_group_name_H-M   'P 1'
#
loop_
_entity.id
_entity.type
_entity.pdbx_description
1 polymer ?
#
loop_
_entity_poly.entity_id
_entity_poly.type
_entity_poly.pdbx_seq_one_letter_code
_entity_poly.pdbx_strand_id
1 'polypeptide(L)'
;MSYRSKNRFRPVVDEVIAQKLESKEWKAESTVETAKKDAVKVLEAMLAEFGESKCLSALEKQGFNSASYEYIVKPLCEESSNRRKQYEDSLNLESTVC
;
A
#
# COMPACT_ATOMS: atom_id res chain seq x y z
N MET A 1 18.27 2.81 -19.58
CA MET A 1 18.31 3.05 -18.13
C MET A 1 16.88 3.07 -17.61
N SER A 2 16.57 2.26 -16.60
CA SER A 2 15.20 2.13 -16.05
C SER A 2 14.74 3.46 -15.44
N TYR A 3 13.56 3.93 -15.81
CA TYR A 3 12.92 5.11 -15.20
C TYR A 3 12.79 5.00 -13.67
N ARG A 4 12.85 3.77 -13.13
CA ARG A 4 12.72 3.48 -11.69
C ARG A 4 13.93 3.92 -10.85
N SER A 5 15.10 4.12 -11.46
CA SER A 5 16.31 4.58 -10.75
C SER A 5 16.50 6.10 -10.74
N LYS A 6 15.54 6.88 -11.27
CA LYS A 6 15.58 8.34 -11.24
C LYS A 6 14.96 8.96 -9.99
N ASN A 7 14.42 8.14 -9.08
CA ASN A 7 13.76 8.66 -7.90
C ASN A 7 14.77 9.17 -6.87
N ARG A 8 14.67 10.45 -6.56
CA ARG A 8 15.55 11.14 -5.60
C ARG A 8 15.34 10.65 -4.17
N PHE A 9 14.15 10.16 -3.85
CA PHE A 9 13.75 9.79 -2.49
C PHE A 9 13.73 8.28 -2.30
N ARG A 10 14.15 7.85 -1.12
CA ARG A 10 13.96 6.47 -0.66
C ARG A 10 12.46 6.15 -0.55
N PRO A 11 12.05 4.88 -0.68
CA PRO A 11 10.68 4.49 -0.37
C PRO A 11 10.29 4.97 1.03
N VAL A 12 9.07 5.52 1.16
CA VAL A 12 8.60 6.14 2.40
C VAL A 12 8.71 5.19 3.60
N VAL A 13 8.38 3.90 3.41
CA VAL A 13 8.47 2.88 4.47
C VAL A 13 9.91 2.73 4.97
N ASP A 14 10.88 2.67 4.05
CA ASP A 14 12.30 2.51 4.41
C ASP A 14 12.83 3.75 5.15
N GLU A 15 12.42 4.94 4.71
CA GLU A 15 12.80 6.19 5.34
C GLU A 15 12.23 6.31 6.76
N VAL A 16 10.95 5.97 6.97
CA VAL A 16 10.33 5.96 8.31
C VAL A 16 11.01 4.93 9.21
N ILE A 17 11.30 3.73 8.72
CA ILE A 17 12.02 2.71 9.49
C ILE A 17 13.40 3.23 9.91
N ALA A 18 14.15 3.84 8.99
CA ALA A 18 15.47 4.39 9.29
C ALA A 18 15.39 5.45 10.40
N GLN A 19 14.44 6.40 10.30
CA GLN A 19 14.23 7.44 11.32
C GLN A 19 13.81 6.86 12.67
N LYS A 20 12.97 5.82 12.71
CA LYS A 20 12.52 5.17 13.94
C LYS A 20 13.59 4.32 14.62
N LEU A 21 14.50 3.74 13.83
CA LEU A 21 15.70 3.08 14.35
C LEU A 21 16.71 4.10 14.90
N GLU A 22 16.97 5.19 14.17
CA GLU A 22 17.91 6.24 14.59
C GLU A 22 17.47 6.93 15.89
N SER A 23 16.17 7.21 16.03
CA SER A 23 15.56 7.76 17.24
C SER A 23 15.47 6.76 18.41
N LYS A 24 15.81 5.48 18.21
CA LYS A 24 15.70 4.40 19.20
C LYS A 24 14.28 4.16 19.72
N GLU A 25 13.27 4.63 18.99
CA GLU A 25 11.86 4.34 19.29
C GLU A 25 11.53 2.87 18.98
N TRP A 26 12.02 2.36 17.86
CA TRP A 26 11.86 0.95 17.47
C TRP A 26 13.13 0.18 17.78
N LYS A 27 13.10 -0.64 18.83
CA LYS A 27 14.29 -1.33 19.34
C LYS A 27 14.35 -2.80 18.92
N ALA A 28 13.21 -3.44 18.73
CA ALA A 28 13.13 -4.83 18.36
C ALA A 28 12.99 -4.98 16.83
N GLU A 29 13.68 -5.96 16.25
CA GLU A 29 13.53 -6.32 14.84
C GLU A 29 12.08 -6.70 14.49
N SER A 30 11.39 -7.36 15.42
CA SER A 30 9.97 -7.70 15.29
C SER A 30 9.07 -6.47 15.11
N THR A 31 9.44 -5.30 15.66
CA THR A 31 8.70 -4.05 15.45
C THR A 31 8.84 -3.59 14.00
N VAL A 32 10.04 -3.68 13.42
CA VAL A 32 10.29 -3.30 12.02
C VAL A 32 9.53 -4.23 11.07
N GLU A 33 9.57 -5.54 11.31
CA GLU A 33 8.81 -6.51 10.51
C GLU A 33 7.30 -6.26 10.59
N THR A 34 6.80 -5.97 11.78
CA THR A 34 5.38 -5.66 11.99
C THR A 34 4.99 -4.38 11.26
N ALA A 35 5.79 -3.32 11.37
CA ALA A 35 5.56 -2.06 10.66
C ALA A 35 5.52 -2.24 9.14
N LYS A 36 6.39 -3.09 8.56
CA LYS A 36 6.35 -3.41 7.12
C LYS A 36 5.05 -4.13 6.75
N LYS A 37 4.62 -5.11 7.55
CA LYS A 37 3.35 -5.83 7.34
C LYS A 37 2.16 -4.87 7.42
N ASP A 38 2.16 -3.97 8.38
CA ASP A 38 1.08 -3.00 8.54
C ASP A 38 1.07 -1.95 7.42
N ALA A 39 2.23 -1.52 6.92
CA ALA A 39 2.31 -0.65 5.74
C ALA A 39 1.70 -1.31 4.49
N VAL A 40 1.85 -2.63 4.33
CA VAL A 40 1.17 -3.39 3.26
C VAL A 40 -0.35 -3.34 3.43
N LYS A 41 -0.87 -3.55 4.66
CA LYS A 41 -2.32 -3.45 4.92
C LYS A 41 -2.87 -2.04 4.65
N VAL A 42 -2.11 -1.01 5.02
CA VAL A 42 -2.47 0.39 4.71
C VAL A 42 -2.54 0.60 3.20
N LEU A 43 -1.56 0.08 2.45
CA LEU A 43 -1.58 0.14 0.99
C LEU A 43 -2.82 -0.59 0.42
N GLU A 44 -3.10 -1.83 0.84
CA GLU A 44 -4.28 -2.59 0.41
C GLU A 44 -5.57 -1.80 0.64
N ALA A 45 -5.72 -1.19 1.83
CA ALA A 45 -6.88 -0.37 2.15
C ALA A 45 -6.99 0.86 1.22
N MET A 46 -5.89 1.54 0.91
CA MET A 46 -5.89 2.68 0.00
C MET A 46 -6.20 2.28 -1.45
N LEU A 47 -5.67 1.13 -1.91
CA LEU A 47 -5.93 0.62 -3.26
C LEU A 47 -7.42 0.30 -3.45
N ALA A 48 -8.04 -0.37 -2.47
CA ALA A 48 -9.47 -0.65 -2.50
C ALA A 48 -10.34 0.61 -2.41
N GLU A 49 -9.86 1.67 -1.74
CA GLU A 49 -10.59 2.95 -1.60
C GLU A 49 -10.57 3.78 -2.87
N PHE A 50 -9.39 3.89 -3.50
CA PHE A 50 -9.19 4.82 -4.61
C PHE A 50 -9.35 4.15 -5.97
N GLY A 51 -9.07 2.85 -6.07
CA GLY A 51 -9.10 2.11 -7.33
C GLY A 51 -7.95 2.46 -8.27
N GLU A 52 -7.79 1.64 -9.31
CA GLU A 52 -6.67 1.67 -10.27
C GLU A 52 -6.41 3.06 -10.85
N SER A 53 -7.42 3.69 -11.43
CA SER A 53 -7.26 4.98 -12.15
C SER A 53 -6.72 6.10 -11.25
N LYS A 54 -7.23 6.21 -10.01
CA LYS A 54 -6.77 7.23 -9.06
C LYS A 54 -5.35 6.93 -8.58
N CYS A 55 -5.00 5.65 -8.38
CA CYS A 55 -3.64 5.26 -8.00
C CYS A 55 -2.61 5.56 -9.10
N LEU A 56 -2.92 5.27 -10.37
CA LEU A 56 -2.06 5.63 -11.51
C LEU A 56 -1.91 7.15 -11.63
N SER A 57 -2.99 7.91 -11.49
CA SER A 57 -2.95 9.37 -11.47
C SER A 57 -2.09 9.92 -10.32
N ALA A 58 -2.15 9.30 -9.14
CA ALA A 58 -1.32 9.68 -7.99
C ALA A 58 0.17 9.44 -8.26
N LEU A 59 0.53 8.35 -8.95
CA LEU A 59 1.91 8.09 -9.37
C LEU A 59 2.43 9.17 -10.32
N GLU A 60 1.65 9.58 -11.33
CA GLU A 60 2.02 10.68 -12.23
C GLU A 60 2.27 11.99 -11.47
N LYS A 61 1.41 12.32 -10.49
CA LYS A 61 1.56 13.52 -9.65
C LYS A 61 2.82 13.49 -8.79
N GLN A 62 3.34 12.30 -8.48
CA GLN A 62 4.62 12.11 -7.80
C GLN A 62 5.82 12.08 -8.77
N GLY A 63 5.59 12.29 -10.07
CA GLY A 63 6.63 12.31 -11.09
C GLY A 63 7.03 10.94 -11.62
N PHE A 64 6.24 9.90 -11.34
CA PHE A 64 6.45 8.57 -11.92
C PHE A 64 5.71 8.41 -13.22
N ASN A 65 6.31 7.70 -14.18
CA ASN A 65 5.60 7.20 -15.35
C ASN A 65 4.68 6.04 -14.94
N SER A 66 3.39 6.33 -14.74
CA SER A 66 2.36 5.39 -14.27
C SER A 66 2.21 4.16 -15.16
N ALA A 67 2.39 4.29 -16.48
CA ALA A 67 2.35 3.16 -17.42
C ALA A 67 3.38 2.08 -17.07
N SER A 68 4.52 2.46 -16.46
CA SER A 68 5.54 1.51 -16.00
C SER A 68 5.15 0.74 -14.73
N TYR A 69 4.03 1.10 -14.10
CA TYR A 69 3.50 0.53 -12.85
C TYR A 69 2.12 -0.12 -13.02
N GLU A 70 1.45 0.03 -14.17
CA GLU A 70 0.16 -0.62 -14.45
C GLU A 70 0.17 -2.12 -14.16
N TYR A 71 1.25 -2.81 -14.56
CA TYR A 71 1.42 -4.25 -14.37
C TYR A 71 1.29 -4.72 -12.91
N ILE A 72 1.52 -3.84 -11.93
CA ILE A 72 1.41 -4.14 -10.51
C ILE A 72 0.23 -3.43 -9.85
N VAL A 73 -0.08 -2.18 -10.24
CA VAL A 73 -1.20 -1.43 -9.65
C VAL A 73 -2.54 -2.11 -9.95
N LYS A 74 -2.75 -2.55 -11.19
CA LYS A 74 -4.00 -3.18 -11.60
C LYS A 74 -4.34 -4.45 -10.80
N PRO A 75 -3.49 -5.50 -10.77
CA PRO A 75 -3.80 -6.71 -10.02
C PRO A 75 -3.92 -6.45 -8.51
N LEU A 76 -3.17 -5.50 -7.95
CA LEU A 76 -3.31 -5.16 -6.54
C LEU A 76 -4.65 -4.48 -6.24
N CYS A 77 -5.13 -3.57 -7.10
CA CYS A 77 -6.44 -2.94 -6.94
C CYS A 77 -7.58 -3.94 -7.08
N GLU A 78 -7.51 -4.86 -8.04
CA GLU A 78 -8.51 -5.92 -8.23
C GLU A 78 -8.62 -6.79 -6.99
N GLU A 79 -7.49 -7.32 -6.49
CA GLU A 79 -7.47 -8.16 -5.29
C GLU A 79 -7.91 -7.40 -4.04
N SER A 80 -7.45 -6.17 -3.86
CA SER A 80 -7.84 -5.34 -2.70
C SER A 80 -9.34 -5.06 -2.68
N SER A 81 -9.93 -4.79 -3.85
CA SER A 81 -11.38 -4.58 -4.00
C SER A 81 -12.17 -5.85 -3.71
N ASN A 82 -11.71 -7.00 -4.21
CA ASN A 82 -12.33 -8.30 -3.94
C ASN A 82 -12.36 -8.63 -2.45
N ARG A 83 -11.24 -8.41 -1.74
CA ARG A 83 -11.18 -8.65 -0.29
C ARG A 83 -12.09 -7.73 0.50
N ARG A 84 -12.18 -6.45 0.12
CA ARG A 84 -13.12 -5.50 0.73
C ARG A 84 -14.56 -5.97 0.56
N LYS A 85 -14.93 -6.40 -0.65
CA LYS A 85 -16.26 -6.95 -0.91
C LYS A 85 -16.56 -8.18 -0.06
N GLN A 86 -15.62 -9.13 0.03
CA GLN A 86 -15.78 -10.32 0.88
C GLN A 86 -16.01 -9.96 2.35
N TYR A 87 -15.32 -8.93 2.85
CA TYR A 87 -15.49 -8.44 4.20
C TYR A 87 -16.88 -7.81 4.41
N GLU A 88 -17.30 -6.92 3.51
CA GLU A 88 -18.64 -6.31 3.54
C GLU A 88 -19.75 -7.36 3.45
N ASP A 89 -19.62 -8.33 2.54
CA ASP A 89 -20.55 -9.45 2.39
C ASP A 89 -20.64 -10.28 3.69
N SER A 90 -19.52 -10.52 4.37
CA SER A 90 -19.49 -11.25 5.64
C SER A 90 -20.22 -10.53 6.77
N LEU A 91 -20.10 -9.21 6.86
CA LEU A 91 -20.80 -8.39 7.85
C LEU A 91 -22.31 -8.36 7.60
N ASN A 92 -22.72 -8.35 6.33
CA ASN A 92 -24.14 -8.37 5.94
C ASN A 92 -24.79 -9.72 6.29
N LEU A 93 -24.06 -10.83 6.13
CA LEU A 93 -24.52 -12.15 6.53
C LEU A 93 -24.72 -12.26 8.04
N GLU A 94 -23.80 -11.72 8.85
CA GLU A 94 -23.96 -11.68 10.31
C GLU A 94 -25.15 -10.80 10.75
N SER A 95 -25.40 -9.70 10.04
CA SER A 95 -26.49 -8.77 10.34
C SER A 95 -27.89 -9.31 9.98
N THR A 96 -27.98 -10.29 9.08
CA THR A 96 -29.26 -10.90 8.63
C THR A 96 -29.71 -12.06 9.52
N VAL A 97 -28.82 -12.55 10.40
CA VAL A 97 -29.08 -13.70 11.29
C VAL A 97 -29.51 -13.26 12.70
N CYS A 98 -29.57 -11.95 12.98
CA CYS A 98 -30.12 -11.37 14.21
C CYS A 98 -31.53 -10.80 13.97
#